data_AF-A0AA42KMC2-F1
#
_entry.id   AF-A0AA42KMC2-F1
#
_cell.length_a   1.000
_cell.length_b   1.000
_cell.length_c   1.000
_cell.angle_alpha   90.00
_cell.angle_beta   90.00
_cell.angle_gamma   90.00
#
_symmetry.space_group_name_H-M   'P 1'
#
loop_
_entity.id
_entity.type
_entity.pdbx_description
1 polymer ?
#
loop_
_entity_poly.entity_id
_entity_poly.type
_entity_poly.pdbx_seq_one_letter_code
_entity_poly.pdbx_strand_id
1 'polypeptide(L)'
;MPSLIQPATRGSIAKAISTKSLSKIAPESPRPLEMLDAVEITSADILTADDAALHELLLSAAYEADKGMSDEFTTLPVSTALKFLGEHARRDALKISMRRLMSTTVSYGNKKTRRFEDVPLIFSYIECTEKKDVIRYSLPEPIRILMREMPAYAYLELAPISQMKSKYSVRLYRVFAAAAAREKWVPGGQNKVIVSATLEDLYKWTGFALDNGAMNFGKFRQRVLNDLASELSTVRRFSLRIEEIRKEARGRPLERVDFHLNLRAPSHHLTRATFEENEHIKRKIGGADAPELRVNSNVWVKAQKTFWNVQKRMHRLYFQAWQIALQEALDEAPVSPGYTQRQFRGHRLLKAISTLGPDEAAWQFCAEEVSNPDILEDNPALLSVDPTEAIEARKYRIRARNYAHVQSHSSRNQSQVDESKNVDGARNTNNMGVTATSNRGFSRPAPATQPANKQVSFIEDAGDVAVSDLDAELLGDLISGADEPTAKSLVVEATEEPVETEQSADDGAFEVPVDDLGLDATDQELLADLIDEPEATACKLEGIREVIWTADRGMPMEEVEKVIWPVFQEDFEGPHTVNLTVRAWIDGCASEFDCGVFHVDQAAIDTITSRLGKHLDDYFDVEYIR
;
A
#
# COMPACT_ATOMS: atom_id res chain seq x y z
N MET A 1 6.93 16.51 -25.49
CA MET A 1 6.66 15.16 -24.96
C MET A 1 6.28 15.31 -23.49
N PRO A 2 5.18 14.73 -23.00
CA PRO A 2 4.92 14.67 -21.55
C PRO A 2 6.11 13.94 -20.87
N SER A 3 6.58 14.46 -19.74
CA SER A 3 7.69 13.86 -19.01
C SER A 3 7.31 12.45 -18.57
N LEU A 4 8.17 11.47 -18.89
CA LEU A 4 8.02 10.11 -18.41
C LEU A 4 8.14 10.12 -16.88
N ILE A 5 7.14 9.57 -16.19
CA ILE A 5 7.14 9.51 -14.73
C ILE A 5 7.45 8.06 -14.33
N GLN A 6 8.50 7.86 -13.53
CA GLN A 6 8.79 6.57 -12.90
C GLN A 6 8.63 6.72 -11.38
N PRO A 7 7.39 6.66 -10.88
CA PRO A 7 7.13 6.89 -9.46
C PRO A 7 7.83 5.83 -8.60
N ALA A 8 8.36 6.21 -7.45
CA ALA A 8 8.94 5.24 -6.53
C ALA A 8 7.86 4.37 -5.86
N THR A 9 8.22 3.13 -5.49
CA THR A 9 7.41 2.32 -4.57
C THR A 9 7.28 3.00 -3.20
N ARG A 10 6.21 2.69 -2.47
CA ARG A 10 5.95 3.23 -1.13
C ARG A 10 6.03 2.08 -0.13
N GLY A 11 6.88 2.25 0.88
CA GLY A 11 7.26 1.11 1.73
C GLY A 11 8.18 0.15 0.98
N SER A 12 8.75 -0.82 1.70
CA SER A 12 9.60 -1.85 1.11
C SER A 12 8.95 -3.21 1.29
N ILE A 13 8.85 -3.97 0.19
CA ILE A 13 8.29 -5.33 0.19
C ILE A 13 9.18 -6.24 1.03
N ALA A 14 10.50 -6.14 0.89
CA ALA A 14 11.46 -6.94 1.65
C ALA A 14 11.32 -6.70 3.17
N LYS A 15 11.16 -5.44 3.58
CA LYS A 15 10.96 -5.09 4.99
C LYS A 15 9.60 -5.57 5.52
N ALA A 16 8.54 -5.43 4.73
CA ALA A 16 7.19 -5.87 5.07
C ALA A 16 7.13 -7.38 5.35
N ILE A 17 7.77 -8.16 4.47
CA ILE A 17 7.76 -9.62 4.53
C ILE A 17 8.69 -10.17 5.62
N SER A 18 9.87 -9.57 5.82
CA SER A 18 10.81 -10.02 6.87
C SER A 18 10.26 -9.82 8.29
N THR A 19 9.47 -8.78 8.51
CA THR A 19 8.92 -8.42 9.83
C THR A 19 7.51 -9.00 10.09
N LYS A 20 6.99 -9.86 9.19
CA LYS A 20 5.59 -10.35 9.21
C LYS A 20 4.57 -9.23 9.43
N SER A 21 4.87 -8.04 8.93
CA SER A 21 4.10 -6.81 9.21
C SER A 21 3.53 -6.21 7.92
N LEU A 22 3.07 -7.08 7.01
CA LEU A 22 2.55 -6.68 5.70
C LEU A 22 1.39 -5.70 5.83
N SER A 23 0.47 -5.94 6.75
CA SER A 23 -0.66 -5.05 7.06
C SER A 23 -0.24 -3.72 7.68
N LYS A 24 0.91 -3.65 8.37
CA LYS A 24 1.41 -2.44 9.04
C LYS A 24 2.22 -1.56 8.10
N ILE A 25 3.20 -2.16 7.42
CA ILE A 25 4.05 -1.47 6.43
C ILE A 25 3.24 -1.13 5.17
N ALA A 26 2.29 -2.01 4.79
CA ALA A 26 1.38 -1.86 3.66
C ALA A 26 2.10 -1.33 2.40
N PRO A 27 3.06 -2.10 1.86
CA PRO A 27 3.81 -1.66 0.69
C PRO A 27 2.85 -1.42 -0.48
N GLU A 28 3.07 -0.32 -1.18
CA GLU A 28 2.33 0.07 -2.37
C GLU A 28 3.28 0.13 -3.56
N SER A 29 2.85 -0.43 -4.70
CA SER A 29 3.62 -0.41 -5.93
C SER A 29 2.84 0.33 -7.01
N PRO A 30 3.46 1.23 -7.78
CA PRO A 30 2.77 1.94 -8.85
C PRO A 30 2.47 0.99 -10.01
N ARG A 31 1.34 1.22 -10.65
CA ARG A 31 0.91 0.55 -11.88
C ARG A 31 0.40 1.57 -12.87
N PRO A 32 0.84 1.51 -14.13
CA PRO A 32 0.29 2.32 -15.19
C PRO A 32 -1.23 2.14 -15.28
N LEU A 33 -1.95 3.23 -15.56
CA LEU A 33 -3.41 3.15 -15.68
C LEU A 33 -3.84 2.13 -16.75
N GLU A 34 -3.16 2.07 -17.90
CA GLU A 34 -3.43 1.11 -18.98
C GLU A 34 -3.33 -0.37 -18.54
N MET A 35 -2.53 -0.66 -17.51
CA MET A 35 -2.42 -2.01 -16.93
C MET A 35 -3.52 -2.33 -15.91
N LEU A 36 -4.41 -1.37 -15.61
CA LEU A 36 -5.46 -1.51 -14.60
C LEU A 36 -6.86 -1.45 -15.22
N ASP A 37 -7.08 -0.56 -16.17
CA ASP A 37 -8.40 -0.31 -16.77
C ASP A 37 -8.61 -0.98 -18.15
N ALA A 38 -7.52 -1.32 -18.84
CA ALA A 38 -7.55 -1.87 -20.21
C ALA A 38 -6.86 -3.25 -20.31
N VAL A 39 -7.18 -4.15 -19.38
CA VAL A 39 -6.67 -5.53 -19.40
C VAL A 39 -7.79 -6.50 -19.78
N GLU A 40 -7.53 -7.31 -20.79
CA GLU A 40 -8.42 -8.38 -21.25
C GLU A 40 -7.67 -9.72 -21.19
N ILE A 41 -8.29 -10.75 -20.61
CA ILE A 41 -7.69 -12.09 -20.58
C ILE A 41 -8.10 -12.82 -21.85
N THR A 42 -7.13 -13.15 -22.71
CA THR A 42 -7.39 -13.77 -24.02
C THR A 42 -7.32 -15.30 -23.98
N SER A 43 -6.66 -15.86 -22.98
CA SER A 43 -6.56 -17.30 -22.75
C SER A 43 -7.65 -17.81 -21.79
N ALA A 44 -7.69 -19.14 -21.58
CA ALA A 44 -8.54 -19.73 -20.56
C ALA A 44 -8.23 -19.14 -19.18
N ASP A 45 -9.21 -18.49 -18.56
CA ASP A 45 -9.05 -17.85 -17.26
C ASP A 45 -9.06 -18.87 -16.10
N ILE A 46 -7.93 -19.56 -15.95
CA ILE A 46 -7.68 -20.56 -14.91
C ILE A 46 -7.02 -19.99 -13.65
N LEU A 47 -6.79 -18.67 -13.61
CA LEU A 47 -6.15 -18.01 -12.47
C LEU A 47 -7.04 -18.11 -11.22
N THR A 48 -6.40 -18.14 -10.06
CA THR A 48 -6.98 -18.02 -8.73
C THR A 48 -6.60 -16.68 -8.09
N ALA A 49 -7.11 -16.38 -6.89
CA ALA A 49 -6.75 -15.15 -6.17
C ALA A 49 -5.25 -15.14 -5.81
N ASP A 50 -4.71 -16.27 -5.35
CA ASP A 50 -3.28 -16.44 -5.04
C ASP A 50 -2.41 -16.22 -6.29
N ASP A 51 -2.85 -16.69 -7.46
CA ASP A 51 -2.12 -16.50 -8.71
C ASP A 51 -2.05 -14.99 -9.07
N ALA A 52 -3.18 -14.28 -8.95
CA ALA A 52 -3.22 -12.85 -9.20
C ALA A 52 -2.38 -12.05 -8.18
N ALA A 53 -2.42 -12.44 -6.90
CA ALA A 53 -1.62 -11.84 -5.85
C ALA A 53 -0.12 -12.09 -6.06
N LEU A 54 0.27 -13.30 -6.46
CA LEU A 54 1.64 -13.66 -6.78
C LEU A 54 2.16 -12.85 -7.97
N HIS A 55 1.37 -12.72 -9.03
CA HIS A 55 1.73 -11.88 -10.18
C HIS A 55 2.00 -10.43 -9.75
N GLU A 56 1.14 -9.86 -8.90
CA GLU A 56 1.35 -8.51 -8.38
C GLU A 56 2.59 -8.39 -7.50
N LEU A 57 2.90 -9.42 -6.70
CA LEU A 57 4.14 -9.44 -5.92
C LEU A 57 5.37 -9.45 -6.83
N LEU A 58 5.39 -10.31 -7.84
CA LEU A 58 6.52 -10.44 -8.77
C LEU A 58 6.72 -9.14 -9.55
N LEU A 59 5.66 -8.58 -10.13
CA LEU A 59 5.72 -7.30 -10.83
C LEU A 59 6.20 -6.16 -9.92
N SER A 60 5.73 -6.13 -8.67
CA SER A 60 6.16 -5.12 -7.70
C SER A 60 7.63 -5.28 -7.28
N ALA A 61 8.09 -6.52 -7.11
CA ALA A 61 9.46 -6.81 -6.71
C ALA A 61 10.45 -6.49 -7.83
N ALA A 62 10.11 -6.78 -9.09
CA ALA A 62 10.88 -6.35 -10.26
C ALA A 62 11.00 -4.82 -10.29
N TYR A 63 9.88 -4.10 -10.15
CA TYR A 63 9.91 -2.64 -10.18
C TYR A 63 10.60 -2.00 -8.95
N GLU A 64 10.53 -2.62 -7.76
CA GLU A 64 11.29 -2.16 -6.58
C GLU A 64 12.80 -2.34 -6.77
N ALA A 65 13.23 -3.42 -7.44
CA ALA A 65 14.63 -3.70 -7.73
C ALA A 65 15.18 -2.82 -8.86
N ASP A 66 14.41 -2.66 -9.93
CA ASP A 66 14.78 -1.86 -11.11
C ASP A 66 13.56 -1.10 -11.65
N LYS A 67 13.52 0.21 -11.39
CA LYS A 67 12.44 1.09 -11.87
C LYS A 67 12.47 1.28 -13.38
N GLY A 68 13.63 1.11 -14.01
CA GLY A 68 13.80 1.22 -15.46
C GLY A 68 13.29 0.00 -16.20
N MET A 69 13.03 -1.12 -15.49
CA MET A 69 12.67 -2.41 -16.08
C MET A 69 13.64 -2.85 -17.19
N SER A 70 14.92 -2.59 -17.00
CA SER A 70 16.03 -2.94 -17.91
C SER A 70 16.49 -4.37 -17.70
N ASP A 71 16.40 -4.87 -16.47
CA ASP A 71 16.77 -6.25 -16.15
C ASP A 71 15.92 -7.26 -16.93
N GLU A 72 16.58 -8.22 -17.59
CA GLU A 72 15.90 -9.31 -18.28
C GLU A 72 15.28 -10.30 -17.29
N PHE A 73 15.98 -10.60 -16.20
CA PHE A 73 15.52 -11.53 -15.17
C PHE A 73 15.65 -10.93 -13.78
N THR A 74 14.57 -11.01 -13.01
CA THR A 74 14.54 -10.69 -11.59
C THR A 74 14.51 -11.99 -10.77
N THR A 75 15.01 -11.92 -9.53
CA THR A 75 15.00 -13.03 -8.58
C THR A 75 14.19 -12.69 -7.34
N LEU A 76 13.33 -13.60 -6.88
CA LEU A 76 12.58 -13.48 -5.63
C LEU A 76 12.72 -14.76 -4.79
N PRO A 77 13.11 -14.71 -3.50
CA PRO A 77 13.15 -15.90 -2.66
C PRO A 77 11.77 -16.57 -2.54
N VAL A 78 11.71 -17.90 -2.65
CA VAL A 78 10.46 -18.65 -2.49
C VAL A 78 9.83 -18.40 -1.11
N SER A 79 10.66 -18.30 -0.07
CA SER A 79 10.21 -17.98 1.29
C SER A 79 9.50 -16.62 1.37
N THR A 80 9.88 -15.65 0.53
CA THR A 80 9.25 -14.33 0.44
C THR A 80 7.87 -14.46 -0.19
N ALA A 81 7.75 -15.19 -1.30
CA ALA A 81 6.46 -15.45 -1.95
C ALA A 81 5.48 -16.20 -1.04
N LEU A 82 5.94 -17.25 -0.35
CA LEU A 82 5.11 -18.02 0.58
C LEU A 82 4.62 -17.17 1.76
N LYS A 83 5.49 -16.34 2.34
CA LYS A 83 5.08 -15.42 3.43
C LYS A 83 4.08 -14.38 2.95
N PHE A 84 4.20 -13.91 1.71
CA PHE A 84 3.25 -12.96 1.12
C PHE A 84 1.87 -13.58 0.90
N LEU A 85 1.82 -14.80 0.35
CA LEU A 85 0.58 -15.55 0.11
C LEU A 85 -0.08 -16.07 1.41
N GLY A 86 0.60 -15.96 2.55
CA GLY A 86 0.05 -16.27 3.87
C GLY A 86 0.43 -17.65 4.42
N GLU A 87 -0.03 -17.94 5.63
CA GLU A 87 0.45 -19.09 6.43
C GLU A 87 0.12 -20.47 5.83
N HIS A 88 -0.91 -20.51 4.98
CA HIS A 88 -1.36 -21.74 4.31
C HIS A 88 -0.67 -21.96 2.96
N ALA A 89 0.12 -21.01 2.47
CA ALA A 89 0.84 -21.16 1.21
C ALA A 89 1.85 -22.32 1.30
N ARG A 90 1.91 -23.12 0.23
CA ARG A 90 2.81 -24.27 0.10
C ARG A 90 3.60 -24.18 -1.20
N ARG A 91 4.80 -24.73 -1.19
CA ARG A 91 5.71 -24.75 -2.34
C ARG A 91 5.08 -25.40 -3.58
N ASP A 92 4.32 -26.47 -3.42
CA ASP A 92 3.70 -27.15 -4.57
C ASP A 92 2.55 -26.35 -5.16
N ALA A 93 1.75 -25.68 -4.32
CA ALA A 93 0.74 -24.72 -4.78
C ALA A 93 1.37 -23.55 -5.52
N LEU A 94 2.50 -23.03 -5.03
CA LEU A 94 3.29 -22.00 -5.72
C LEU A 94 3.76 -22.48 -7.10
N LYS A 95 4.27 -23.71 -7.24
CA LYS A 95 4.66 -24.26 -8.56
C LYS A 95 3.49 -24.36 -9.53
N ILE A 96 2.29 -24.70 -9.04
CA ILE A 96 1.07 -24.74 -9.85
C ILE A 96 0.68 -23.32 -10.26
N SER A 97 0.75 -22.37 -9.34
CA SER A 97 0.50 -20.95 -9.59
C SER A 97 1.39 -20.39 -10.69
N MET A 98 2.71 -20.63 -10.61
CA MET A 98 3.67 -20.21 -11.64
C MET A 98 3.34 -20.82 -13.01
N ARG A 99 2.96 -22.10 -13.07
CA ARG A 99 2.54 -22.75 -14.33
C ARG A 99 1.32 -22.09 -14.94
N ARG A 100 0.30 -21.76 -14.13
CA ARG A 100 -0.88 -21.05 -14.60
C ARG A 100 -0.51 -19.67 -15.13
N LEU A 101 0.29 -18.90 -14.38
CA LEU A 101 0.75 -17.59 -14.80
C LEU A 101 1.51 -17.62 -16.13
N MET A 102 2.40 -18.61 -16.34
CA MET A 102 3.12 -18.77 -17.61
C MET A 102 2.19 -19.13 -18.78
N SER A 103 1.10 -19.85 -18.53
CA SER A 103 0.12 -20.23 -19.57
C SER A 103 -0.95 -19.17 -19.84
N THR A 104 -1.06 -18.15 -18.99
CA THR A 104 -2.07 -17.11 -19.13
C THR A 104 -1.53 -15.95 -19.95
N THR A 105 -2.23 -15.64 -21.04
CA THR A 105 -2.03 -14.45 -21.86
C THR A 105 -3.11 -13.40 -21.61
N VAL A 106 -2.71 -12.14 -21.74
CA VAL A 106 -3.56 -10.96 -21.62
C VAL A 106 -3.26 -9.97 -22.72
N SER A 107 -4.25 -9.14 -23.06
CA SER A 107 -4.07 -7.99 -23.92
C SER A 107 -4.10 -6.70 -23.09
N TYR A 108 -3.19 -5.78 -23.41
CA TYR A 108 -3.10 -4.47 -22.77
C TYR A 108 -3.45 -3.35 -23.74
N GLY A 109 -4.08 -2.30 -23.23
CA GLY A 109 -4.36 -1.08 -23.98
C GLY A 109 -5.59 -1.18 -24.88
N ASN A 110 -5.71 -0.26 -25.83
CA ASN A 110 -6.89 -0.12 -26.67
C ASN A 110 -6.53 0.12 -28.13
N LYS A 111 -7.46 -0.18 -29.05
CA LYS A 111 -7.24 -0.05 -30.50
C LYS A 111 -7.02 1.40 -30.96
N LYS A 112 -7.29 2.42 -30.13
CA LYS A 112 -7.16 3.84 -30.49
C LYS A 112 -5.78 4.41 -30.16
N THR A 113 -5.11 3.93 -29.11
CA THR A 113 -3.79 4.40 -28.70
C THR A 113 -2.72 3.41 -29.13
N ARG A 114 -2.62 2.30 -28.41
CA ARG A 114 -1.76 1.15 -28.67
C ARG A 114 -2.37 -0.06 -27.99
N ARG A 115 -2.24 -1.22 -28.62
CA ARG A 115 -2.71 -2.48 -28.07
C ARG A 115 -1.63 -3.54 -28.22
N PHE A 116 -1.28 -4.17 -27.11
CA PHE A 116 -0.47 -5.37 -27.09
C PHE A 116 -1.41 -6.56 -26.93
N GLU A 117 -1.33 -7.53 -27.83
CA GLU A 117 -2.21 -8.70 -27.83
C GLU A 117 -1.45 -9.96 -27.42
N ASP A 118 -2.16 -10.88 -26.77
CA ASP A 118 -1.66 -12.20 -26.35
C ASP A 118 -0.33 -12.18 -25.58
N VAL A 119 -0.14 -11.16 -24.75
CA VAL A 119 1.06 -11.00 -23.92
C VAL A 119 1.02 -12.01 -22.77
N PRO A 120 2.02 -12.91 -22.63
CA PRO A 120 2.09 -13.78 -21.47
C PRO A 120 2.25 -12.94 -20.19
N LEU A 121 1.82 -13.45 -19.04
CA LEU A 121 2.00 -12.69 -17.80
C LEU A 121 3.46 -12.68 -17.34
N ILE A 122 4.13 -13.83 -17.39
CA ILE A 122 5.52 -14.01 -16.96
C ILE A 122 6.21 -15.14 -17.71
N PHE A 123 7.54 -15.09 -17.80
CA PHE A 123 8.39 -16.26 -18.00
C PHE A 123 9.08 -16.59 -16.69
N SER A 124 9.12 -17.87 -16.27
CA SER A 124 9.69 -18.20 -14.96
C SER A 124 10.20 -19.62 -14.80
N TYR A 125 11.11 -19.81 -13.85
CA TYR A 125 11.54 -21.11 -13.35
C TYR A 125 11.95 -21.00 -11.87
N ILE A 126 11.99 -22.13 -11.17
CA ILE A 126 12.46 -22.19 -9.78
C ILE A 126 13.86 -22.77 -9.78
N GLU A 127 14.83 -21.97 -9.33
CA GLU A 127 16.21 -22.41 -9.13
C GLU A 127 16.37 -22.92 -7.70
N CYS A 128 16.69 -24.21 -7.56
CA CYS A 128 16.91 -24.88 -6.29
C CYS A 128 18.38 -25.28 -6.18
N THR A 129 19.09 -24.72 -5.21
CA THR A 129 20.45 -25.12 -4.82
C THR A 129 20.47 -25.46 -3.34
N GLU A 130 21.57 -26.01 -2.82
CA GLU A 130 21.71 -26.28 -1.39
C GLU A 130 21.53 -25.03 -0.51
N LYS A 131 21.85 -23.84 -1.05
CA LYS A 131 21.88 -22.58 -0.30
C LYS A 131 20.74 -21.62 -0.67
N LYS A 132 20.12 -21.80 -1.83
CA LYS A 132 19.16 -20.85 -2.39
C LYS A 132 17.97 -21.58 -2.99
N ASP A 133 16.80 -21.03 -2.69
CA ASP A 133 15.53 -21.48 -3.23
C ASP A 133 14.76 -20.25 -3.71
N VAL A 134 14.85 -20.00 -5.02
CA VAL A 134 14.44 -18.72 -5.61
C VAL A 134 13.59 -18.92 -6.86
N ILE A 135 12.65 -18.01 -7.05
CA ILE A 135 11.91 -17.83 -8.29
C ILE A 135 12.75 -16.90 -9.17
N ARG A 136 13.16 -17.36 -10.35
CA ARG A 136 13.74 -16.52 -11.39
C ARG A 136 12.68 -16.30 -12.45
N TYR A 137 12.45 -15.04 -12.80
CA TYR A 137 11.36 -14.67 -13.69
C TYR A 137 11.73 -13.45 -14.53
N SER A 138 11.11 -13.36 -15.70
CA SER A 138 11.19 -12.25 -16.63
C SER A 138 9.79 -11.75 -16.91
N LEU A 139 9.64 -10.42 -16.93
CA LEU A 139 8.42 -9.76 -17.38
C LEU A 139 8.53 -9.53 -18.89
N PRO A 140 7.53 -9.92 -19.69
CA PRO A 140 7.55 -9.69 -21.13
C PRO A 140 7.70 -8.21 -21.49
N GLU A 141 8.36 -7.93 -22.62
CA GLU A 141 8.68 -6.57 -23.04
C GLU A 141 7.49 -5.60 -23.05
N PRO A 142 6.28 -5.98 -23.50
CA PRO A 142 5.12 -5.09 -23.41
C PRO A 142 4.81 -4.61 -21.99
N ILE A 143 4.97 -5.48 -20.98
CA ILE A 143 4.77 -5.10 -19.57
C ILE A 143 5.88 -4.14 -19.12
N ARG A 144 7.14 -4.39 -19.51
CA ARG A 144 8.28 -3.52 -19.18
C ARG A 144 8.12 -2.13 -19.78
N ILE A 145 7.74 -2.04 -21.06
CA ILE A 145 7.43 -0.79 -21.77
C ILE A 145 6.33 -0.01 -21.03
N LEU A 146 5.22 -0.67 -20.69
CA LEU A 146 4.13 -0.03 -19.96
C LEU A 146 4.60 0.50 -18.61
N MET A 147 5.38 -0.27 -17.86
CA MET A 147 5.91 0.14 -16.57
C MET A 147 6.95 1.28 -16.65
N ARG A 148 7.66 1.42 -17.78
CA ARG A 148 8.72 2.41 -17.98
C ARG A 148 8.21 3.74 -18.57
N GLU A 149 7.24 3.69 -19.48
CA GLU A 149 6.94 4.81 -20.40
C GLU A 149 5.58 5.49 -20.17
N MET A 150 4.84 5.11 -19.14
CA MET A 150 3.48 5.59 -18.98
C MET A 150 3.40 6.95 -18.28
N PRO A 151 2.46 7.83 -18.69
CA PRO A 151 2.33 9.18 -18.11
C PRO A 151 1.55 9.19 -16.78
N ALA A 152 0.82 8.13 -16.45
CA ALA A 152 -0.06 8.09 -15.29
C ALA A 152 -0.07 6.73 -14.60
N TYR A 153 -0.05 6.76 -13.26
CA TYR A 153 0.00 5.57 -12.42
C TYR A 153 -1.03 5.65 -11.30
N ALA A 154 -1.56 4.49 -10.91
CA ALA A 154 -2.21 4.29 -9.62
C ALA A 154 -1.31 3.43 -8.73
N TYR A 155 -1.42 3.59 -7.42
CA TYR A 155 -0.71 2.74 -6.47
C TYR A 155 -1.61 1.59 -6.05
N LEU A 156 -1.11 0.37 -6.20
CA LEU A 156 -1.74 -0.84 -5.69
C LEU A 156 -1.16 -1.18 -4.32
N GLU A 157 -2.04 -1.39 -3.35
CA GLU A 157 -1.68 -1.85 -2.01
C GLU A 157 -1.52 -3.37 -2.02
N LEU A 158 -0.32 -3.86 -1.73
CA LEU A 158 -0.03 -5.30 -1.81
C LEU A 158 -0.61 -6.08 -0.63
N ALA A 159 -0.78 -5.43 0.53
CA ALA A 159 -1.35 -6.08 1.72
C ALA A 159 -2.82 -6.50 1.52
N PRO A 160 -3.75 -5.64 1.05
CA PRO A 160 -5.09 -6.07 0.68
C PRO A 160 -5.10 -7.16 -0.38
N ILE A 161 -4.30 -7.02 -1.46
CA ILE A 161 -4.25 -8.00 -2.55
C ILE A 161 -3.93 -9.41 -2.02
N SER A 162 -2.99 -9.55 -1.09
CA SER A 162 -2.63 -10.83 -0.49
C SER A 162 -3.73 -11.49 0.35
N GLN A 163 -4.77 -10.75 0.73
CA GLN A 163 -5.85 -11.20 1.61
C GLN A 163 -7.16 -11.47 0.87
N MET A 164 -7.27 -11.05 -0.39
CA MET A 164 -8.47 -11.29 -1.21
C MET A 164 -8.59 -12.78 -1.53
N LYS A 165 -9.79 -13.32 -1.40
CA LYS A 165 -10.06 -14.74 -1.66
C LYS A 165 -10.59 -14.97 -3.07
N SER A 166 -11.19 -13.93 -3.66
CA SER A 166 -11.71 -13.97 -5.01
C SER A 166 -10.78 -13.27 -6.00
N LYS A 167 -10.45 -13.95 -7.11
CA LYS A 167 -9.72 -13.33 -8.23
C LYS A 167 -10.48 -12.15 -8.84
N TYR A 168 -11.81 -12.19 -8.76
CA TYR A 168 -12.67 -11.13 -9.27
C TYR A 168 -12.53 -9.86 -8.42
N SER A 169 -12.35 -9.99 -7.11
CA SER A 169 -12.06 -8.86 -6.23
C SER A 169 -10.74 -8.19 -6.57
N VAL A 170 -9.68 -8.97 -6.85
CA VAL A 170 -8.38 -8.41 -7.26
C VAL A 170 -8.51 -7.61 -8.57
N ARG A 171 -9.30 -8.08 -9.53
CA ARG A 171 -9.55 -7.37 -10.80
C ARG A 171 -10.36 -6.10 -10.61
N LEU A 172 -11.45 -6.16 -9.86
CA LEU A 172 -12.25 -4.98 -9.53
C LEU A 172 -11.46 -3.96 -8.70
N TYR A 173 -10.59 -4.42 -7.79
CA TYR A 173 -9.69 -3.56 -7.05
C TYR A 173 -8.80 -2.73 -7.98
N ARG A 174 -8.23 -3.32 -9.04
CA ARG A 174 -7.43 -2.60 -10.03
C ARG A 174 -8.22 -1.48 -10.70
N VAL A 175 -9.46 -1.77 -11.12
CA VAL A 175 -10.38 -0.78 -11.72
C VAL A 175 -10.66 0.36 -10.73
N PHE A 176 -10.96 0.04 -9.48
CA PHE A 176 -11.25 1.03 -8.44
C PHE A 176 -10.02 1.85 -8.05
N ALA A 177 -8.83 1.24 -8.00
CA ALA A 177 -7.58 1.94 -7.76
C ALA A 177 -7.25 2.93 -8.89
N ALA A 178 -7.49 2.55 -10.15
CA ALA A 178 -7.35 3.44 -11.30
C ALA A 178 -8.32 4.63 -11.21
N ALA A 179 -9.59 4.38 -10.89
CA ALA A 179 -10.59 5.44 -10.69
C ALA A 179 -10.22 6.37 -9.53
N ALA A 180 -9.81 5.82 -8.38
CA ALA A 180 -9.40 6.57 -7.20
C ALA A 180 -8.07 7.33 -7.35
N ALA A 181 -7.24 6.97 -8.33
CA ALA A 181 -5.99 7.67 -8.63
C ALA A 181 -6.21 8.94 -9.46
N ARG A 182 -7.29 8.99 -10.25
CA ARG A 182 -7.68 10.19 -11.02
C ARG A 182 -8.19 11.31 -10.14
N GLU A 183 -8.66 10.98 -8.94
CA GLU A 183 -9.24 11.91 -7.99
C GLU A 183 -8.29 12.17 -6.83
N LYS A 184 -8.10 13.46 -6.52
CA LYS A 184 -7.30 13.87 -5.37
C LYS A 184 -8.19 13.96 -4.14
N TRP A 185 -7.76 13.33 -3.05
CA TRP A 185 -8.40 13.55 -1.75
C TRP A 185 -8.19 15.00 -1.30
N VAL A 186 -9.28 15.68 -0.95
CA VAL A 186 -9.29 17.06 -0.48
C VAL A 186 -9.89 17.09 0.93
N PRO A 187 -9.18 17.60 1.95
CA PRO A 187 -9.73 17.69 3.29
C PRO A 187 -11.01 18.54 3.29
N GLY A 188 -12.07 18.05 3.96
CA GLY A 188 -13.41 18.67 3.97
C GLY A 188 -14.22 18.57 2.66
N GLY A 189 -13.64 17.99 1.59
CA GLY A 189 -14.33 17.77 0.33
C GLY A 189 -15.26 16.55 0.35
N GLN A 190 -16.03 16.37 -0.73
CA GLN A 190 -16.92 15.21 -0.89
C GLN A 190 -16.16 13.87 -0.92
N ASN A 191 -14.95 13.86 -1.50
CA ASN A 191 -14.06 12.70 -1.54
C ASN A 191 -14.77 11.41 -2.01
N LYS A 192 -15.74 11.53 -2.94
CA LYS A 192 -16.56 10.44 -3.42
C LYS A 192 -16.33 10.26 -4.91
N VAL A 193 -15.99 9.04 -5.31
CA VAL A 193 -15.89 8.62 -6.71
C VAL A 193 -16.97 7.59 -6.96
N ILE A 194 -17.73 7.75 -8.05
CA ILE A 194 -18.76 6.78 -8.45
C ILE A 194 -18.26 6.11 -9.71
N VAL A 195 -18.05 4.80 -9.65
CA VAL A 195 -17.76 3.97 -10.82
C VAL A 195 -19.05 3.25 -11.16
N SER A 196 -19.66 3.60 -12.28
CA SER A 196 -20.90 2.96 -12.76
C SER A 196 -20.56 1.92 -13.83
N ALA A 197 -21.18 0.74 -13.73
CA ALA A 197 -20.90 -0.38 -14.63
C ALA A 197 -22.19 -1.10 -15.04
N THR A 198 -22.36 -1.34 -16.34
CA THR A 198 -23.39 -2.28 -16.83
C THR A 198 -22.99 -3.72 -16.52
N LEU A 199 -23.90 -4.68 -16.72
CA LEU A 199 -23.56 -6.09 -16.56
C LEU A 199 -22.45 -6.53 -17.53
N GLU A 200 -22.43 -5.97 -18.74
CA GLU A 200 -21.40 -6.23 -19.74
C GLU A 200 -20.03 -5.72 -19.29
N ASP A 201 -19.97 -4.48 -18.78
CA ASP A 201 -18.74 -3.91 -18.22
C ASP A 201 -18.20 -4.78 -17.09
N LEU A 202 -19.07 -5.25 -16.20
CA LEU A 202 -18.71 -6.12 -15.08
C LEU A 202 -18.09 -7.44 -15.56
N TYR A 203 -18.70 -8.09 -16.55
CA TYR A 203 -18.16 -9.32 -17.13
C TYR A 203 -16.81 -9.07 -17.80
N LYS A 204 -16.69 -7.96 -18.52
CA LYS A 204 -15.43 -7.55 -19.16
C LYS A 204 -14.32 -7.30 -18.14
N TRP A 205 -14.59 -6.53 -17.08
CA TRP A 205 -13.59 -6.22 -16.04
C TRP A 205 -13.16 -7.44 -15.24
N THR A 206 -14.10 -8.34 -14.97
CA THR A 206 -13.86 -9.49 -14.11
C THR A 206 -13.46 -10.75 -14.86
N GLY A 207 -13.69 -10.86 -16.17
CA GLY A 207 -13.56 -12.12 -16.90
C GLY A 207 -14.50 -13.21 -16.36
N PHE A 208 -15.66 -12.83 -15.80
CA PHE A 208 -16.60 -13.81 -15.26
C PHE A 208 -17.18 -14.69 -16.36
N ALA A 209 -17.23 -16.00 -16.12
CA ALA A 209 -17.66 -16.96 -17.14
C ALA A 209 -19.16 -16.81 -17.49
N LEU A 210 -19.47 -16.90 -18.78
CA LEU A 210 -20.85 -16.94 -19.27
C LEU A 210 -21.53 -18.25 -18.87
N ASP A 211 -22.81 -18.17 -18.52
CA ASP A 211 -23.65 -19.30 -18.14
C ASP A 211 -24.45 -19.74 -19.37
N ASN A 212 -24.06 -20.85 -19.99
CA ASN A 212 -24.62 -21.31 -21.28
C ASN A 212 -24.60 -20.22 -22.37
N GLY A 213 -23.52 -19.43 -22.43
CA GLY A 213 -23.37 -18.32 -23.37
C GLY A 213 -24.10 -17.02 -22.99
N ALA A 214 -24.81 -16.99 -21.86
CA ALA A 214 -25.52 -15.81 -21.38
C ALA A 214 -24.91 -15.20 -20.11
N MET A 215 -25.02 -13.89 -19.95
CA MET A 215 -24.65 -13.20 -18.72
C MET A 215 -25.71 -13.42 -17.64
N ASN A 216 -25.33 -14.02 -16.52
CA ASN A 216 -26.21 -14.27 -15.37
C ASN A 216 -25.84 -13.35 -14.20
N PHE A 217 -26.67 -12.34 -13.95
CA PHE A 217 -26.42 -11.39 -12.86
C PHE A 217 -26.58 -12.03 -11.47
N GLY A 218 -27.53 -12.95 -11.28
CA GLY A 218 -27.73 -13.60 -9.98
C GLY A 218 -26.48 -14.36 -9.52
N LYS A 219 -25.89 -15.16 -10.42
CA LYS A 219 -24.61 -15.86 -10.17
C LYS A 219 -23.45 -14.89 -9.98
N PHE A 220 -23.38 -13.83 -10.78
CA PHE A 220 -22.35 -12.80 -10.66
C PHE A 220 -22.43 -12.11 -9.29
N ARG A 221 -23.61 -11.66 -8.88
CA ARG A 221 -23.84 -11.03 -7.58
C ARG A 221 -23.41 -11.95 -6.44
N GLN A 222 -23.82 -13.22 -6.49
CA GLN A 222 -23.51 -14.20 -5.44
C GLN A 222 -22.00 -14.46 -5.31
N ARG A 223 -21.29 -14.59 -6.44
CA ARG A 223 -19.87 -14.99 -6.46
C ARG A 223 -18.88 -13.83 -6.44
N VAL A 224 -19.35 -12.62 -6.74
CA VAL A 224 -18.49 -11.43 -6.86
C VAL A 224 -18.95 -10.35 -5.89
N LEU A 225 -20.17 -9.83 -6.04
CA LEU A 225 -20.57 -8.59 -5.34
C LEU A 225 -20.81 -8.75 -3.84
N ASN A 226 -21.36 -9.90 -3.40
CA ASN A 226 -21.74 -10.10 -2.01
C ASN A 226 -20.53 -9.98 -1.04
N ASP A 227 -19.37 -10.51 -1.42
CA ASP A 227 -18.18 -10.53 -0.57
C ASP A 227 -17.21 -9.36 -0.86
N LEU A 228 -17.40 -8.65 -1.99
CA LEU A 228 -16.46 -7.64 -2.48
C LEU A 228 -16.16 -6.53 -1.47
N ALA A 229 -17.17 -6.00 -0.79
CA ALA A 229 -16.97 -4.95 0.22
C ALA A 229 -16.17 -5.45 1.43
N SER A 230 -16.35 -6.72 1.82
CA SER A 230 -15.59 -7.34 2.91
C SER A 230 -14.14 -7.59 2.49
N GLU A 231 -13.91 -8.11 1.28
CA GLU A 231 -12.57 -8.36 0.76
C GLU A 231 -11.75 -7.07 0.55
N LEU A 232 -12.42 -5.96 0.21
CA LEU A 232 -11.78 -4.64 0.06
C LEU A 232 -11.70 -3.83 1.36
N SER A 233 -12.15 -4.38 2.49
CA SER A 233 -12.20 -3.65 3.76
C SER A 233 -10.83 -3.18 4.27
N THR A 234 -9.76 -3.88 3.88
CA THR A 234 -8.37 -3.59 4.27
C THR A 234 -7.67 -2.60 3.34
N VAL A 235 -8.28 -2.23 2.21
CA VAL A 235 -7.79 -1.18 1.32
C VAL A 235 -7.78 0.15 2.07
N ARG A 236 -6.62 0.78 2.19
CA ARG A 236 -6.43 2.03 2.93
C ARG A 236 -6.83 3.24 2.11
N ARG A 237 -6.75 3.18 0.78
CA ARG A 237 -7.01 4.33 -0.11
C ARG A 237 -8.48 4.75 -0.15
N PHE A 238 -9.42 3.82 -0.06
CA PHE A 238 -10.85 4.11 -0.13
C PHE A 238 -11.68 3.07 0.64
N SER A 239 -12.92 3.41 0.97
CA SER A 239 -13.96 2.43 1.34
C SER A 239 -14.96 2.25 0.19
N LEU A 240 -15.59 1.08 0.13
CA LEU A 240 -16.54 0.74 -0.93
C LEU A 240 -17.97 0.59 -0.39
N ARG A 241 -18.93 1.20 -1.09
CA ARG A 241 -20.37 0.91 -0.99
C ARG A 241 -20.90 0.57 -2.39
N ILE A 242 -21.74 -0.45 -2.48
CA ILE A 242 -22.28 -0.97 -3.74
C ILE A 242 -23.78 -0.69 -3.79
N GLU A 243 -24.26 -0.11 -4.87
CA GLU A 243 -25.68 0.14 -5.11
C GLU A 243 -26.12 -0.50 -6.44
N GLU A 244 -27.15 -1.35 -6.41
CA GLU A 244 -27.76 -1.94 -7.60
C GLU A 244 -28.88 -1.04 -8.11
N ILE A 245 -28.70 -0.49 -9.31
CA ILE A 245 -29.72 0.34 -9.96
C ILE A 245 -30.52 -0.55 -10.92
N ARG A 246 -31.84 -0.61 -10.74
CA ARG A 246 -32.76 -1.44 -11.53
C ARG A 246 -33.77 -0.58 -12.27
N LYS A 247 -34.14 -0.99 -13.48
CA LYS A 247 -35.13 -0.27 -14.30
C LYS A 247 -36.52 -0.36 -13.69
N GLU A 248 -37.32 0.68 -13.89
CA GLU A 248 -38.77 0.70 -13.57
C GLU A 248 -39.60 -0.08 -14.60
N ALA A 249 -39.26 -1.36 -14.80
CA ALA A 249 -39.96 -2.26 -15.71
C ALA A 249 -40.41 -3.54 -14.98
N ARG A 250 -41.34 -4.29 -15.59
CA ARG A 250 -41.76 -5.61 -15.09
C ARG A 250 -40.54 -6.51 -14.91
N GLY A 251 -40.38 -7.10 -13.73
CA GLY A 251 -39.21 -7.91 -13.36
C GLY A 251 -37.99 -7.13 -12.85
N ARG A 252 -38.03 -5.78 -12.84
CA ARG A 252 -36.97 -4.88 -12.35
C ARG A 252 -35.57 -5.34 -12.77
N PRO A 253 -35.28 -5.45 -14.08
CA PRO A 253 -33.97 -5.89 -14.53
C PRO A 253 -32.89 -4.91 -14.07
N LEU A 254 -31.68 -5.43 -13.83
CA LEU A 254 -30.52 -4.61 -13.53
C LEU A 254 -30.25 -3.66 -14.69
N GLU A 255 -30.11 -2.39 -14.38
CA GLU A 255 -29.62 -1.38 -15.32
C GLU A 255 -28.10 -1.28 -15.22
N ARG A 256 -27.61 -1.05 -14.00
CA ARG A 256 -26.17 -0.93 -13.70
C ARG A 256 -25.90 -1.12 -12.21
N VAL A 257 -24.63 -1.25 -11.87
CA VAL A 257 -24.13 -1.23 -10.49
C VAL A 257 -23.29 0.03 -10.31
N ASP A 258 -23.59 0.80 -9.26
CA ASP A 258 -22.83 1.98 -8.87
C ASP A 258 -21.92 1.61 -7.69
N PHE A 259 -20.61 1.70 -7.89
CA PHE A 259 -19.58 1.51 -6.87
C PHE A 259 -19.17 2.88 -6.32
N HIS A 260 -19.60 3.19 -5.10
CA HIS A 260 -19.25 4.41 -4.40
C HIS A 260 -17.96 4.21 -3.62
N LEU A 261 -16.87 4.78 -4.13
CA LEU A 261 -15.56 4.83 -3.47
C LEU A 261 -15.48 6.09 -2.64
N ASN A 262 -15.41 5.96 -1.31
CA ASN A 262 -15.14 7.09 -0.42
C ASN A 262 -13.63 7.15 -0.18
N LEU A 263 -12.97 8.12 -0.80
CA LEU A 263 -11.52 8.31 -0.69
C LEU A 263 -11.14 8.65 0.73
N ARG A 264 -10.09 8.00 1.23
CA ARG A 264 -9.51 8.25 2.54
C ARG A 264 -8.34 9.23 2.40
N ALA A 265 -8.01 9.86 3.52
CA ALA A 265 -6.84 10.73 3.60
C ALA A 265 -5.59 9.95 3.16
N PRO A 266 -4.67 10.59 2.41
CA PRO A 266 -3.43 9.95 2.02
C PRO A 266 -2.67 9.48 3.26
N SER A 267 -2.00 8.32 3.19
CA SER A 267 -1.25 7.80 4.34
C SER A 267 -0.23 8.81 4.84
N HIS A 268 -0.05 8.86 6.16
CA HIS A 268 0.97 9.68 6.80
C HIS A 268 2.39 9.41 6.27
N HIS A 269 2.65 8.24 5.68
CA HIS A 269 3.93 7.93 5.03
C HIS A 269 4.21 8.82 3.80
N LEU A 270 3.17 9.37 3.16
CA LEU A 270 3.30 10.27 2.01
C LEU A 270 3.60 11.71 2.41
N THR A 271 3.20 12.10 3.62
CA THR A 271 3.51 13.43 4.14
C THR A 271 4.90 13.43 4.75
N ARG A 272 5.82 14.19 4.17
CA ARG A 272 7.13 14.44 4.77
C ARG A 272 7.01 15.45 5.91
N ALA A 273 7.59 15.10 7.05
CA ALA A 273 7.88 16.01 8.15
C ALA A 273 9.34 15.78 8.55
N THR A 274 10.15 16.82 8.44
CA THR A 274 11.54 16.85 8.87
C THR A 274 11.62 17.53 10.22
N PHE A 275 12.54 17.03 11.06
CA PHE A 275 12.90 17.64 12.32
C PHE A 275 14.40 17.53 12.50
N GLU A 276 14.99 18.53 13.14
CA GLU A 276 16.31 18.36 13.71
C GLU A 276 16.27 17.35 14.88
N GLU A 277 17.41 16.76 15.21
CA GLU A 277 17.52 15.84 16.33
C GLU A 277 17.04 16.52 17.63
N ASN A 278 16.23 15.81 18.43
CA ASN A 278 15.60 16.31 19.67
C ASN A 278 14.66 17.51 19.53
N GLU A 279 14.40 18.01 18.33
CA GLU A 279 13.51 19.15 18.12
C GLU A 279 12.06 18.84 18.54
N HIS A 280 11.61 17.60 18.31
CA HIS A 280 10.31 17.12 18.77
C HIS A 280 10.15 17.22 20.31
N ILE A 281 11.24 17.05 21.06
CA ILE A 281 11.25 17.22 22.53
C ILE A 281 11.16 18.70 22.88
N LYS A 282 12.00 19.54 22.25
CA LYS A 282 12.03 21.00 22.48
C LYS A 282 10.68 21.65 22.18
N ARG A 283 10.06 21.27 21.05
CA ARG A 283 8.76 21.77 20.60
C ARG A 283 7.56 21.08 21.27
N LYS A 284 7.79 20.11 22.17
CA LYS A 284 6.76 19.34 22.88
C LYS A 284 5.75 18.69 21.93
N ILE A 285 6.26 18.07 20.87
CA ILE A 285 5.46 17.43 19.83
C ILE A 285 5.07 16.02 20.29
N GLY A 286 3.79 15.84 20.58
CA GLY A 286 3.28 14.57 21.09
C GLY A 286 3.78 14.27 22.51
N GLY A 287 3.90 12.99 22.83
CA GLY A 287 4.44 12.53 24.11
C GLY A 287 4.58 11.01 24.16
N ALA A 288 5.46 10.53 25.04
CA ALA A 288 5.59 9.11 25.30
C ALA A 288 4.29 8.54 25.88
N ASP A 289 3.99 7.29 25.51
CA ASP A 289 2.95 6.44 26.08
C ASP A 289 3.48 5.00 26.19
N ALA A 290 2.64 4.06 26.66
CA ALA A 290 2.89 2.63 26.55
C ALA A 290 3.19 2.25 25.08
N PRO A 291 4.19 1.40 24.78
CA PRO A 291 4.65 1.16 23.40
C PRO A 291 3.59 0.67 22.44
N GLU A 292 2.62 -0.09 22.92
CA GLU A 292 1.47 -0.56 22.15
C GLU A 292 0.52 0.57 21.73
N LEU A 293 0.51 1.69 22.47
CA LEU A 293 -0.30 2.89 22.21
C LEU A 293 0.54 4.08 21.72
N ARG A 294 1.87 3.92 21.65
CA ARG A 294 2.80 5.01 21.37
C ARG A 294 2.73 5.40 19.90
N VAL A 295 2.36 6.66 19.67
CA VAL A 295 2.38 7.29 18.36
C VAL A 295 3.67 8.07 18.16
N ASN A 296 4.29 7.93 16.99
CA ASN A 296 5.45 8.71 16.61
C ASN A 296 5.10 10.21 16.51
N SER A 297 5.92 11.06 17.13
CA SER A 297 5.71 12.52 17.14
C SER A 297 5.57 13.13 15.75
N ASN A 298 6.17 12.53 14.72
CA ASN A 298 6.07 13.01 13.34
C ASN A 298 4.63 12.96 12.79
N VAL A 299 3.78 12.05 13.27
CA VAL A 299 2.39 11.91 12.82
C VAL A 299 1.60 13.19 13.09
N TRP A 300 1.79 13.81 14.25
CA TRP A 300 1.07 15.02 14.65
C TRP A 300 1.39 16.24 13.78
N VAL A 301 2.65 16.37 13.36
CA VAL A 301 3.08 17.48 12.49
C VAL A 301 2.67 17.24 11.05
N LYS A 302 2.73 15.99 10.61
CA LYS A 302 2.17 15.61 9.32
C LYS A 302 0.67 15.93 9.30
N ALA A 303 -0.05 15.66 10.38
CA ALA A 303 -1.49 15.93 10.47
C ALA A 303 -1.73 17.43 10.42
N GLN A 304 -0.99 18.22 11.21
CA GLN A 304 -1.01 19.67 11.13
C GLN A 304 -0.78 20.15 9.70
N LYS A 305 0.29 19.70 9.02
CA LYS A 305 0.63 20.13 7.66
C LYS A 305 -0.44 19.75 6.63
N THR A 306 -0.93 18.52 6.69
CA THR A 306 -1.92 18.00 5.72
C THR A 306 -3.31 18.62 5.91
N PHE A 307 -3.70 18.90 7.15
CA PHE A 307 -5.07 19.36 7.48
C PHE A 307 -5.14 20.85 7.84
N TRP A 308 -4.02 21.59 7.76
CA TRP A 308 -3.93 23.00 8.14
C TRP A 308 -5.00 23.87 7.48
N ASN A 309 -5.23 23.68 6.18
CA ASN A 309 -6.11 24.52 5.38
C ASN A 309 -7.59 24.36 5.74
N VAL A 310 -7.96 23.32 6.50
CA VAL A 310 -9.35 23.06 6.88
C VAL A 310 -9.64 23.48 8.30
N GLN A 311 -8.88 22.98 9.29
CA GLN A 311 -9.16 23.28 10.70
C GLN A 311 -8.17 24.26 11.35
N LYS A 312 -7.05 24.58 10.69
CA LYS A 312 -5.98 25.44 11.24
C LYS A 312 -5.53 25.02 12.65
N ARG A 313 -5.48 23.70 12.90
CA ARG A 313 -5.11 23.12 14.20
C ARG A 313 -3.62 22.88 14.29
N MET A 314 -3.04 23.24 15.42
CA MET A 314 -1.66 22.92 15.76
C MET A 314 -1.54 21.44 16.15
N HIS A 315 -0.37 20.83 15.91
CA HIS A 315 -0.08 19.43 16.26
C HIS A 315 -0.41 19.07 17.73
N ARG A 316 -0.29 20.02 18.66
CA ARG A 316 -0.65 19.80 20.07
C ARG A 316 -2.12 19.44 20.27
N LEU A 317 -3.01 20.02 19.46
CA LEU A 317 -4.47 19.83 19.58
C LEU A 317 -4.84 18.43 19.09
N TYR A 318 -4.25 17.97 17.98
CA TYR A 318 -4.40 16.59 17.53
C TYR A 318 -3.93 15.58 18.57
N PHE A 319 -2.77 15.85 19.19
CA PHE A 319 -2.26 14.98 20.25
C PHE A 319 -3.17 14.97 21.49
N GLN A 320 -3.70 16.12 21.92
CA GLN A 320 -4.64 16.18 23.03
C GLN A 320 -5.94 15.42 22.72
N ALA A 321 -6.51 15.63 21.54
CA ALA A 321 -7.72 14.93 21.11
C ALA A 321 -7.51 13.41 21.05
N TRP A 322 -6.34 12.97 20.56
CA TRP A 322 -5.96 11.56 20.59
C TRP A 322 -5.91 10.99 22.01
N GLN A 323 -5.35 11.73 22.97
CA GLN A 323 -5.29 11.28 24.36
C GLN A 323 -6.68 11.15 24.99
N ILE A 324 -7.60 12.07 24.66
CA ILE A 324 -9.00 11.99 25.09
C ILE A 324 -9.66 10.75 24.48
N ALA A 325 -9.56 10.55 23.17
CA ALA A 325 -10.12 9.38 22.49
C ALA A 325 -9.55 8.05 23.02
N LEU A 326 -8.26 8.03 23.34
CA LEU A 326 -7.61 6.84 23.90
C LEU A 326 -8.05 6.58 25.33
N GLN A 327 -8.22 7.62 26.14
CA GLN A 327 -8.72 7.48 27.51
C GLN A 327 -10.18 7.00 27.52
N GLU A 328 -11.03 7.62 26.70
CA GLU A 328 -12.40 7.19 26.43
C GLU A 328 -12.48 5.69 26.09
N ALA A 329 -11.57 5.23 25.22
CA ALA A 329 -11.54 3.84 24.78
C ALA A 329 -11.08 2.86 25.86
N LEU A 330 -10.17 3.27 26.73
CA LEU A 330 -9.63 2.42 27.80
C LEU A 330 -10.55 2.35 29.02
N ASP A 331 -11.23 3.45 29.34
CA ASP A 331 -12.14 3.54 30.48
C ASP A 331 -13.56 3.06 30.12
N GLU A 332 -13.83 2.83 28.82
CA GLU A 332 -15.15 2.53 28.27
C GLU A 332 -16.21 3.59 28.65
N ALA A 333 -15.75 4.84 28.85
CA ALA A 333 -16.54 5.97 29.32
C ALA A 333 -16.72 6.99 28.18
N PRO A 334 -17.89 7.02 27.50
CA PRO A 334 -18.13 7.89 26.34
C PRO A 334 -17.95 9.37 26.68
N VAL A 335 -17.14 10.08 25.90
CA VAL A 335 -16.93 11.54 26.04
C VAL A 335 -17.89 12.33 25.16
N SER A 336 -18.35 11.72 24.07
CA SER A 336 -19.34 12.29 23.15
C SER A 336 -20.10 11.20 22.38
N PRO A 337 -21.17 11.53 21.63
CA PRO A 337 -21.87 10.55 20.78
C PRO A 337 -20.98 9.85 19.75
N GLY A 338 -19.83 10.45 19.40
CA GLY A 338 -18.86 9.83 18.51
C GLY A 338 -18.32 8.49 19.00
N TYR A 339 -18.33 8.22 20.31
CA TYR A 339 -17.92 6.92 20.88
C TYR A 339 -18.60 5.72 20.18
N THR A 340 -19.91 5.79 19.97
CA THR A 340 -20.72 4.71 19.37
C THR A 340 -20.85 4.83 17.85
N GLN A 341 -20.53 5.98 17.27
CA GLN A 341 -20.73 6.23 15.84
C GLN A 341 -19.43 6.12 15.01
N ARG A 342 -18.30 6.58 15.53
CA ARG A 342 -17.05 6.79 14.77
C ARG A 342 -16.10 5.59 14.74
N GLN A 343 -15.35 5.43 13.65
CA GLN A 343 -14.49 4.26 13.45
C GLN A 343 -13.25 4.28 14.35
N PHE A 344 -12.72 5.47 14.67
CA PHE A 344 -11.50 5.61 15.46
C PHE A 344 -11.79 6.13 16.87
N ARG A 345 -12.85 5.61 17.49
CA ARG A 345 -13.30 5.91 18.85
C ARG A 345 -13.65 4.65 19.64
N GLY A 346 -13.64 4.74 20.96
CA GLY A 346 -13.97 3.64 21.87
C GLY A 346 -13.24 2.32 21.56
N HIS A 347 -13.92 1.20 21.72
CA HIS A 347 -13.34 -0.14 21.46
C HIS A 347 -12.87 -0.33 20.00
N ARG A 348 -13.47 0.39 19.05
CA ARG A 348 -13.05 0.35 17.63
C ARG A 348 -11.70 1.01 17.42
N LEU A 349 -11.36 2.04 18.21
CA LEU A 349 -10.01 2.61 18.22
C LEU A 349 -8.97 1.59 18.66
N LEU A 350 -9.21 0.86 19.76
CA LEU A 350 -8.28 -0.16 20.24
C LEU A 350 -8.09 -1.29 19.21
N LYS A 351 -9.18 -1.70 18.55
CA LYS A 351 -9.12 -2.64 17.42
C LYS A 351 -8.33 -2.09 16.24
N ALA A 352 -8.47 -0.80 15.92
CA ALA A 352 -7.69 -0.15 14.87
C ALA A 352 -6.20 -0.10 15.23
N ILE A 353 -5.85 0.21 16.49
CA ILE A 353 -4.45 0.20 16.97
C ILE A 353 -3.84 -1.20 16.88
N SER A 354 -4.56 -2.24 17.29
CA SER A 354 -4.05 -3.62 17.22
C SER A 354 -3.88 -4.11 15.78
N THR A 355 -4.75 -3.67 14.86
CA THR A 355 -4.76 -4.12 13.47
C THR A 355 -3.79 -3.34 12.58
N LEU A 356 -3.77 -2.00 12.70
CA LEU A 356 -3.03 -1.09 11.83
C LEU A 356 -1.73 -0.58 12.45
N GLY A 357 -1.65 -0.61 13.79
CA GLY A 357 -0.63 0.06 14.57
C GLY A 357 -1.07 1.47 15.03
N PRO A 358 -0.45 2.00 16.10
CA PRO A 358 -0.84 3.27 16.70
C PRO A 358 -0.67 4.47 15.77
N ASP A 359 0.38 4.50 14.94
CA ASP A 359 0.65 5.61 14.03
C ASP A 359 -0.45 5.79 12.97
N GLU A 360 -0.84 4.69 12.32
CA GLU A 360 -1.88 4.73 11.28
C GLU A 360 -3.27 4.95 11.89
N ALA A 361 -3.57 4.34 13.05
CA ALA A 361 -4.82 4.60 13.76
C ALA A 361 -4.95 6.08 14.18
N ALA A 362 -3.87 6.69 14.69
CA ALA A 362 -3.84 8.10 15.03
C ALA A 362 -3.99 9.02 13.82
N TRP A 363 -3.39 8.64 12.69
CA TRP A 363 -3.56 9.38 11.43
C TRP A 363 -5.02 9.37 10.96
N GLN A 364 -5.64 8.19 10.92
CA GLN A 364 -7.02 8.03 10.48
C GLN A 364 -8.01 8.69 11.45
N PHE A 365 -7.73 8.66 12.76
CA PHE A 365 -8.43 9.47 13.76
C PHE A 365 -8.37 10.97 13.44
N CYS A 366 -7.18 11.51 13.17
CA CYS A 366 -7.04 12.92 12.79
C CYS A 366 -7.84 13.26 11.53
N ALA A 367 -7.84 12.37 10.53
CA ALA A 367 -8.59 12.55 9.31
C ALA A 367 -10.11 12.55 9.55
N GLU A 368 -10.61 11.62 10.37
CA GLU A 368 -12.03 11.54 10.75
C GLU A 368 -12.49 12.81 11.49
N GLU A 369 -11.69 13.28 12.47
CA GLU A 369 -11.95 14.51 13.21
C GLU A 369 -11.84 15.78 12.33
N VAL A 370 -11.06 15.76 11.25
CA VAL A 370 -10.99 16.87 10.29
C VAL A 370 -12.22 16.91 9.39
N SER A 371 -12.68 15.75 8.92
CA SER A 371 -13.85 15.62 8.05
C SER A 371 -15.16 15.89 8.78
N ASN A 372 -15.27 15.45 10.02
CA ASN A 372 -16.43 15.66 10.87
C ASN A 372 -15.88 15.93 12.28
N PRO A 373 -15.75 17.18 12.76
CA PRO A 373 -15.20 17.45 14.10
C PRO A 373 -16.11 16.91 15.20
N ASP A 374 -15.53 16.39 16.28
CA ASP A 374 -16.27 16.03 17.51
C ASP A 374 -15.42 16.30 18.75
N ILE A 375 -14.27 15.64 18.91
CA ILE A 375 -13.31 16.03 19.96
C ILE A 375 -12.58 17.32 19.57
N LEU A 376 -12.29 17.51 18.28
CA LEU A 376 -11.65 18.73 17.78
C LEU A 376 -12.61 19.90 17.57
N GLU A 377 -13.87 19.82 18.01
CA GLU A 377 -14.82 20.92 17.91
C GLU A 377 -14.38 22.14 18.76
N ASP A 378 -14.65 23.36 18.29
CA ASP A 378 -14.22 24.62 18.95
C ASP A 378 -14.92 24.90 20.28
N ASN A 379 -15.83 24.02 20.73
CA ASN A 379 -16.57 24.18 21.97
C ASN A 379 -16.10 23.15 23.03
N PRO A 380 -15.02 23.45 23.78
CA PRO A 380 -14.50 22.54 24.80
C PRO A 380 -15.50 22.27 25.93
N ALA A 381 -16.56 23.08 26.09
CA ALA A 381 -17.59 22.85 27.09
C ALA A 381 -18.49 21.64 26.80
N LEU A 382 -18.44 21.09 25.57
CA LEU A 382 -19.17 19.87 25.20
C LEU A 382 -18.41 18.59 25.51
N LEU A 383 -17.11 18.68 25.84
CA LEU A 383 -16.32 17.52 26.24
C LEU A 383 -16.48 17.30 27.74
N SER A 384 -16.90 16.09 28.12
CA SER A 384 -17.03 15.71 29.53
C SER A 384 -15.69 15.51 30.25
N VAL A 385 -14.58 15.42 29.50
CA VAL A 385 -13.25 15.11 30.02
C VAL A 385 -12.29 16.28 29.79
N ASP A 386 -11.64 16.72 30.87
CA ASP A 386 -10.57 17.71 30.82
C ASP A 386 -9.33 17.08 30.11
N PRO A 387 -8.75 17.73 29.08
CA PRO A 387 -7.50 17.27 28.46
C PRO A 387 -6.38 16.97 29.46
N THR A 388 -6.40 17.62 30.63
CA THR A 388 -5.44 17.40 31.72
C THR A 388 -5.57 16.00 32.33
N GLU A 389 -6.80 15.51 32.51
CA GLU A 389 -7.08 14.17 33.05
C GLU A 389 -6.55 13.08 32.11
N ALA A 390 -6.80 13.21 30.80
CA ALA A 390 -6.26 12.30 29.79
C ALA A 390 -4.72 12.27 29.78
N ILE A 391 -4.07 13.42 30.02
CA ILE A 391 -2.61 13.52 30.14
C ILE A 391 -2.11 12.84 31.43
N GLU A 392 -2.83 12.95 32.54
CA GLU A 392 -2.49 12.29 33.80
C GLU A 392 -2.63 10.78 33.71
N ALA A 393 -3.70 10.30 33.08
CA ALA A 393 -3.91 8.90 32.81
C ALA A 393 -2.79 8.32 31.93
N ARG A 394 -2.33 9.07 30.92
CA ARG A 394 -1.11 8.72 30.15
C ARG A 394 0.11 8.56 31.05
N LYS A 395 0.39 9.53 31.93
CA LYS A 395 1.51 9.45 32.87
C LYS A 395 1.37 8.25 33.81
N TYR A 396 0.15 7.90 34.20
CA TYR A 396 -0.12 6.71 35.00
C TYR A 396 0.23 5.42 34.24
N ARG A 397 -0.21 5.26 32.98
CA ARG A 397 0.11 4.10 32.14
C ARG A 397 1.62 3.85 32.02
N ILE A 398 2.39 4.91 31.78
CA ILE A 398 3.86 4.84 31.71
C ILE A 398 4.45 4.34 33.03
N ARG A 399 3.99 4.91 34.16
CA ARG A 399 4.47 4.52 35.50
C ARG A 399 4.11 3.07 35.84
N ALA A 400 2.87 2.66 35.59
CA ALA A 400 2.39 1.31 35.83
C ALA A 400 3.21 0.27 35.06
N ARG A 401 3.53 0.57 33.79
CA ARG A 401 4.38 -0.28 32.96
C ARG A 401 5.82 -0.35 33.46
N ASN A 402 6.43 0.78 33.79
CA ASN A 402 7.79 0.82 34.33
C ASN A 402 7.87 0.01 35.63
N TYR A 403 6.85 0.10 36.48
CA TYR A 403 6.75 -0.70 37.70
C TYR A 403 6.66 -2.21 37.39
N ALA A 404 5.81 -2.62 36.44
CA ALA A 404 5.69 -4.02 36.01
C ALA A 404 7.02 -4.58 35.43
N HIS A 405 7.75 -3.78 34.65
CA HIS A 405 9.05 -4.16 34.11
C HIS A 405 10.13 -4.29 35.19
N VAL A 406 10.14 -3.42 36.20
CA VAL A 406 11.06 -3.53 37.34
C VAL A 406 10.75 -4.79 38.17
N GLN A 407 9.47 -5.10 38.39
CA GLN A 407 9.08 -6.31 39.12
C GLN A 407 9.49 -7.59 38.39
N SER A 408 9.31 -7.67 37.06
CA SER A 408 9.69 -8.88 36.31
C SER A 408 11.20 -9.16 36.32
N HIS A 409 12.04 -8.12 36.29
CA HIS A 409 13.50 -8.28 36.44
C HIS A 409 13.92 -8.59 37.87
N SER A 410 13.25 -8.00 38.88
CA SER A 410 13.53 -8.31 40.28
C SER A 410 13.22 -9.76 40.63
N SER A 411 12.09 -10.30 40.15
CA SER A 411 11.71 -11.70 40.37
C SER A 411 12.66 -12.66 39.65
N ARG A 412 13.13 -12.32 38.45
CA ARG A 412 14.08 -13.15 37.69
C ARG A 412 15.45 -13.22 38.37
N ASN A 413 15.89 -12.12 38.99
CA ASN A 413 17.14 -12.10 39.76
C ASN A 413 17.01 -12.83 41.11
N GLN A 414 15.85 -12.79 41.77
CA GLN A 414 15.63 -13.58 42.99
C GLN A 414 15.65 -15.10 42.70
N SER A 415 15.07 -15.54 41.58
CA SER A 415 15.13 -16.96 41.20
C SER A 415 16.56 -17.46 40.88
N GLN A 416 17.42 -16.62 40.31
CA GLN A 416 18.85 -16.97 40.11
C GLN A 416 19.66 -16.97 41.42
N VAL A 417 19.28 -16.15 42.41
CA VAL A 417 19.94 -16.13 43.72
C VAL A 417 19.53 -17.33 44.58
N ASP A 418 18.31 -17.85 44.41
CA ASP A 418 17.86 -19.05 45.13
C ASP A 418 18.37 -20.36 44.49
N GLU A 419 18.60 -20.41 43.18
CA GLU A 419 19.31 -21.55 42.53
C GLU A 419 20.80 -21.62 42.90
N SER A 420 21.44 -20.48 43.16
CA SER A 420 22.87 -20.44 43.55
C SER A 420 23.12 -20.68 45.05
N LYS A 421 22.07 -20.74 45.88
CA LYS A 421 22.17 -21.09 47.31
C LYS A 421 21.94 -22.57 47.62
N ASN A 422 21.67 -23.40 46.62
CA ASN A 422 21.41 -24.83 46.79
C ASN A 422 22.57 -25.74 46.34
N VAL A 423 23.79 -25.19 46.29
CA VAL A 423 25.04 -25.94 46.12
C VAL A 423 26.02 -25.43 47.17
N ASP A 424 25.86 -25.89 48.42
CA ASP A 424 26.97 -26.16 49.36
C ASP A 424 26.38 -26.57 50.71
N GLY A 425 26.24 -27.88 50.88
CA GLY A 425 26.18 -28.48 52.20
C GLY A 425 27.60 -28.56 52.77
N ALA A 426 27.87 -27.86 53.88
CA ALA A 426 28.47 -28.44 55.10
C ALA A 426 29.15 -27.39 56.01
N ARG A 427 28.91 -27.62 57.33
CA ARG A 427 29.76 -27.36 58.50
C ARG A 427 29.75 -26.01 59.24
N ASN A 428 29.42 -26.17 60.53
CA ASN A 428 30.09 -25.68 61.74
C ASN A 428 29.61 -24.41 62.48
N THR A 429 28.92 -24.69 63.60
CA THR A 429 29.21 -24.35 65.02
C THR A 429 29.64 -22.94 65.46
N ASN A 430 28.88 -22.45 66.45
CA ASN A 430 29.24 -21.70 67.66
C ASN A 430 29.74 -20.24 67.54
N ASN A 431 29.02 -19.34 68.23
CA ASN A 431 29.41 -18.65 69.48
C ASN A 431 29.10 -17.14 69.54
N MET A 432 28.47 -16.74 70.66
CA MET A 432 28.49 -15.47 71.43
C MET A 432 28.47 -14.09 70.75
N GLY A 433 27.40 -13.33 71.06
CA GLY A 433 27.44 -12.22 72.03
C GLY A 433 27.72 -10.78 71.56
N VAL A 434 27.02 -9.83 72.23
CA VAL A 434 27.34 -8.39 72.46
C VAL A 434 26.53 -7.32 71.67
N THR A 435 25.50 -6.82 72.39
CA THR A 435 24.93 -5.45 72.59
C THR A 435 25.00 -4.27 71.61
N ALA A 436 23.85 -3.56 71.56
CA ALA A 436 23.60 -2.09 71.39
C ALA A 436 23.75 -1.52 69.95
N THR A 437 22.91 -0.63 69.39
CA THR A 437 22.22 0.58 69.92
C THR A 437 21.03 1.04 69.02
N SER A 438 20.01 1.62 69.68
CA SER A 438 19.16 2.79 69.32
C SER A 438 18.52 3.02 67.92
N ASN A 439 17.18 3.00 67.93
CA ASN A 439 16.20 4.05 67.56
C ASN A 439 16.33 4.93 66.28
N ARG A 440 15.26 4.84 65.45
CA ARG A 440 14.37 5.88 64.83
C ARG A 440 14.01 5.43 63.41
N GLY A 441 12.77 5.21 62.99
CA GLY A 441 11.50 5.81 63.37
C GLY A 441 10.99 6.66 62.22
N PHE A 442 10.26 6.07 61.27
CA PHE A 442 9.29 6.76 60.41
C PHE A 442 8.12 5.83 60.10
N SER A 443 7.00 6.11 60.74
CA SER A 443 5.72 5.41 60.59
C SER A 443 5.10 5.71 59.23
N ARG A 444 4.69 4.66 58.53
CA ARG A 444 3.87 4.69 57.32
C ARG A 444 2.39 4.83 57.75
N PRO A 445 1.58 5.71 57.14
CA PRO A 445 0.14 5.75 57.43
C PRO A 445 -0.56 4.51 56.84
N ALA A 446 -1.50 3.98 57.62
CA ALA A 446 -2.32 2.83 57.28
C ALA A 446 -3.25 3.11 56.08
N PRO A 447 -3.50 2.12 55.20
CA PRO A 447 -4.49 2.25 54.14
C PRO A 447 -5.91 2.19 54.72
N ALA A 448 -6.78 3.02 54.15
CA ALA A 448 -8.19 3.11 54.49
C ALA A 448 -8.92 1.77 54.28
N THR A 449 -9.77 1.49 55.25
CA THR A 449 -10.69 0.36 55.39
C THR A 449 -11.57 0.18 54.14
N GLN A 450 -11.43 -0.95 53.45
CA GLN A 450 -12.44 -1.45 52.52
C GLN A 450 -13.63 -1.99 53.34
N PRO A 451 -14.89 -1.62 53.03
CA PRO A 451 -16.03 -2.24 53.67
C PRO A 451 -16.24 -3.68 53.16
N ALA A 452 -16.67 -4.52 54.10
CA ALA A 452 -16.82 -5.95 54.02
C ALA A 452 -17.60 -6.48 52.80
N ASN A 453 -17.04 -7.53 52.19
CA ASN A 453 -17.77 -8.49 51.38
C ASN A 453 -18.97 -9.04 52.16
N LYS A 454 -20.17 -8.66 51.74
CA LYS A 454 -21.39 -9.44 52.00
C LYS A 454 -21.43 -10.57 50.97
N GLN A 455 -21.22 -11.80 51.44
CA GLN A 455 -21.76 -12.98 50.78
C GLN A 455 -23.28 -12.83 50.73
N VAL A 456 -23.83 -12.77 49.52
CA VAL A 456 -25.25 -12.98 49.27
C VAL A 456 -25.36 -14.10 48.25
N SER A 457 -25.88 -15.23 48.72
CA SER A 457 -26.43 -16.31 47.93
C SER A 457 -27.74 -15.87 47.25
N PHE A 458 -27.85 -16.11 45.94
CA PHE A 458 -29.11 -16.13 45.19
C PHE A 458 -29.03 -17.41 44.34
N ILE A 459 -29.80 -18.47 44.63
CA ILE A 459 -31.24 -18.70 44.39
C ILE A 459 -31.58 -18.53 42.91
N GLU A 460 -31.79 -19.69 42.28
CA GLU A 460 -32.54 -19.90 41.05
C GLU A 460 -33.93 -19.31 41.22
N ASP A 461 -34.32 -18.38 40.35
CA ASP A 461 -35.73 -18.17 40.04
C ASP A 461 -35.86 -17.63 38.62
N ALA A 462 -36.43 -18.48 37.76
CA ALA A 462 -36.77 -18.17 36.40
C ALA A 462 -38.03 -17.29 36.41
N GLY A 463 -37.85 -16.00 36.18
CA GLY A 463 -38.94 -15.05 35.97
C GLY A 463 -39.33 -15.00 34.50
N ASP A 464 -40.57 -15.40 34.22
CA ASP A 464 -41.27 -15.23 32.95
C ASP A 464 -41.23 -13.77 32.47
N VAL A 465 -40.65 -13.55 31.29
CA VAL A 465 -40.82 -12.31 30.54
C VAL A 465 -41.86 -12.56 29.47
N ALA A 466 -43.05 -11.99 29.68
CA ALA A 466 -44.10 -11.90 28.67
C ALA A 466 -43.60 -11.06 27.49
N VAL A 467 -43.33 -11.73 26.37
CA VAL A 467 -43.13 -11.08 25.07
C VAL A 467 -44.51 -10.77 24.52
N SER A 468 -44.79 -9.48 24.36
CA SER A 468 -46.03 -8.95 23.79
C SER A 468 -46.20 -9.36 22.33
N ASP A 469 -47.42 -9.75 22.01
CA ASP A 469 -47.93 -10.16 20.71
C ASP A 469 -47.75 -9.12 19.59
N LEU A 470 -46.62 -9.16 18.90
CA LEU A 470 -46.45 -8.49 17.61
C LEU A 470 -45.29 -9.16 16.86
N ASP A 471 -45.59 -10.25 16.14
CA ASP A 471 -44.84 -10.75 14.94
C ASP A 471 -45.30 -12.15 14.45
N ALA A 472 -46.55 -12.57 14.71
CA ALA A 472 -47.05 -13.89 14.27
C ALA A 472 -47.79 -13.91 12.91
N GLU A 473 -47.98 -12.77 12.22
CA GLU A 473 -48.73 -12.73 10.95
C GLU A 473 -47.86 -12.69 9.68
N LEU A 474 -46.52 -12.68 9.78
CA LEU A 474 -45.65 -12.50 8.59
C LEU A 474 -44.88 -13.75 8.11
N LEU A 475 -45.13 -14.92 8.71
CA LEU A 475 -44.43 -16.17 8.36
C LEU A 475 -45.34 -17.30 7.84
N GLY A 476 -46.63 -17.01 7.58
CA GLY A 476 -47.60 -17.98 7.04
C GLY A 476 -47.59 -18.14 5.52
N ASP A 477 -47.09 -17.16 4.76
CA ASP A 477 -47.27 -17.09 3.30
C ASP A 477 -46.07 -17.57 2.45
N LEU A 478 -45.03 -18.11 3.07
CA LEU A 478 -43.79 -18.51 2.36
C LEU A 478 -43.62 -20.01 2.15
N ILE A 479 -44.58 -20.84 2.59
CA ILE A 479 -44.53 -22.31 2.41
C ILE A 479 -45.92 -22.84 2.06
N SER A 480 -46.44 -22.49 0.89
CA SER A 480 -47.39 -23.37 0.19
C SER A 480 -47.34 -23.11 -1.32
N GLY A 481 -46.97 -24.14 -2.07
CA GLY A 481 -46.76 -24.08 -3.51
C GLY A 481 -46.20 -25.41 -3.99
N ALA A 482 -47.01 -26.45 -3.81
CA ALA A 482 -46.79 -27.77 -4.35
C ALA A 482 -46.85 -27.71 -5.87
N ASP A 483 -45.82 -28.23 -6.54
CA ASP A 483 -45.94 -28.71 -7.91
C ASP A 483 -45.16 -30.03 -8.06
N GLU A 484 -45.90 -31.05 -8.48
CA GLU A 484 -45.46 -32.42 -8.68
C GLU A 484 -44.51 -32.54 -9.89
N PRO A 485 -43.50 -33.43 -9.84
CA PRO A 485 -42.64 -33.66 -11.00
C PRO A 485 -43.34 -34.59 -12.00
N THR A 486 -43.77 -34.04 -13.14
CA THR A 486 -44.18 -34.83 -14.30
C THR A 486 -42.94 -35.38 -15.02
N ALA A 487 -42.76 -36.69 -14.93
CA ALA A 487 -41.77 -37.44 -15.70
C ALA A 487 -42.10 -37.36 -17.20
N LYS A 488 -41.17 -36.81 -18.00
CA LYS A 488 -41.15 -36.99 -19.45
C LYS A 488 -39.99 -37.91 -19.81
N SER A 489 -40.34 -39.11 -20.28
CA SER A 489 -39.42 -40.02 -20.96
C SER A 489 -38.98 -39.39 -22.27
N LEU A 490 -37.67 -39.18 -22.42
CA LEU A 490 -37.05 -38.86 -23.70
C LEU A 490 -36.44 -40.14 -24.24
N VAL A 491 -37.11 -40.69 -25.25
CA VAL A 491 -36.61 -41.74 -26.13
C VAL A 491 -35.48 -41.13 -26.95
N VAL A 492 -34.26 -41.64 -26.78
CA VAL A 492 -33.12 -41.31 -27.63
C VAL A 492 -32.96 -42.49 -28.60
N GLU A 493 -33.34 -42.24 -29.85
CA GLU A 493 -32.98 -43.10 -30.99
C GLU A 493 -31.46 -43.10 -31.14
N ALA A 494 -30.89 -44.30 -31.16
CA ALA A 494 -29.52 -44.57 -31.53
C ALA A 494 -29.42 -44.59 -33.06
N THR A 495 -28.65 -43.67 -33.62
CA THR A 495 -28.18 -43.75 -35.00
C THR A 495 -26.71 -44.15 -34.95
N GLU A 496 -26.45 -45.43 -35.22
CA GLU A 496 -25.13 -45.98 -35.46
C GLU A 496 -24.68 -45.59 -36.87
N GLU A 497 -23.55 -44.89 -36.99
CA GLU A 497 -22.77 -44.85 -38.23
C GLU A 497 -21.34 -45.34 -37.92
N PRO A 498 -20.79 -46.28 -38.71
CA PRO A 498 -19.47 -46.84 -38.48
C PRO A 498 -18.38 -45.94 -39.07
N VAL A 499 -17.39 -45.58 -38.25
CA VAL A 499 -16.14 -44.96 -38.72
C VAL A 499 -15.13 -46.06 -38.93
N GLU A 500 -14.80 -46.31 -40.20
CA GLU A 500 -13.74 -47.20 -40.64
C GLU A 500 -12.38 -46.75 -40.13
N THR A 501 -11.62 -47.72 -39.62
CA THR A 501 -10.27 -47.55 -39.13
C THR A 501 -9.31 -47.97 -40.23
N GLU A 502 -8.63 -47.02 -40.88
CA GLU A 502 -7.47 -47.33 -41.72
C GLU A 502 -6.18 -46.86 -41.05
N GLN A 503 -5.38 -47.85 -40.67
CA GLN A 503 -3.96 -47.72 -40.38
C GLN A 503 -3.22 -47.45 -41.68
N SER A 504 -2.35 -46.44 -41.70
CA SER A 504 -1.14 -46.49 -42.53
C SER A 504 0.03 -45.94 -41.72
N ALA A 505 1.03 -46.80 -41.56
CA ALA A 505 2.37 -46.44 -41.17
C ALA A 505 3.07 -45.84 -42.40
N ASP A 506 3.79 -44.73 -42.24
CA ASP A 506 4.88 -44.43 -43.14
C ASP A 506 6.01 -43.71 -42.39
N ASP A 507 7.18 -44.34 -42.46
CA ASP A 507 8.46 -43.88 -41.93
C ASP A 507 9.05 -42.86 -42.90
N GLY A 508 9.25 -41.61 -42.46
CA GLY A 508 9.88 -40.57 -43.26
C GLY A 508 10.82 -39.71 -42.42
N ALA A 509 12.09 -40.08 -42.41
CA ALA A 509 13.17 -39.28 -41.82
C ALA A 509 13.28 -37.92 -42.54
N PHE A 510 13.13 -36.84 -41.77
CA PHE A 510 13.30 -35.47 -42.24
C PHE A 510 14.68 -34.95 -41.81
N GLU A 511 15.64 -35.00 -42.73
CA GLU A 511 16.94 -34.32 -42.60
C GLU A 511 16.77 -32.85 -43.01
N VAL A 512 17.15 -31.94 -42.12
CA VAL A 512 17.19 -30.48 -42.36
C VAL A 512 18.56 -30.14 -42.97
N PRO A 513 18.64 -29.59 -44.19
CA PRO A 513 19.87 -29.03 -44.71
C PRO A 513 20.15 -27.70 -44.01
N VAL A 514 21.36 -27.58 -43.46
CA VAL A 514 22.00 -26.33 -43.07
C VAL A 514 22.56 -25.69 -44.34
N ASP A 515 22.53 -24.36 -44.40
CA ASP A 515 23.07 -23.49 -45.46
C ASP A 515 22.15 -23.20 -46.66
N ASP A 516 21.36 -22.12 -46.58
CA ASP A 516 21.25 -21.13 -47.66
C ASP A 516 20.52 -19.85 -47.19
N LEU A 517 21.25 -18.92 -46.56
CA LEU A 517 20.82 -17.51 -46.44
C LEU A 517 21.81 -16.66 -47.23
N GLY A 518 21.71 -16.74 -48.55
CA GLY A 518 22.35 -15.81 -49.47
C GLY A 518 21.79 -14.39 -49.28
N LEU A 519 22.50 -13.58 -48.51
CA LEU A 519 22.47 -12.13 -48.67
C LEU A 519 23.42 -11.82 -49.83
N ASP A 520 22.87 -11.38 -50.95
CA ASP A 520 23.67 -10.99 -52.10
C ASP A 520 24.28 -9.59 -51.89
N ALA A 521 25.34 -9.29 -52.65
CA ALA A 521 26.10 -8.05 -52.52
C ALA A 521 25.30 -6.79 -52.86
N THR A 522 24.08 -6.93 -53.39
CA THR A 522 23.19 -5.83 -53.75
C THR A 522 22.49 -5.24 -52.53
N ASP A 523 22.27 -6.04 -51.48
CA ASP A 523 21.66 -5.58 -50.23
C ASP A 523 22.63 -4.74 -49.36
N GLN A 524 23.94 -4.85 -49.58
CA GLN A 524 24.93 -4.01 -48.90
C GLN A 524 25.06 -2.60 -49.51
N GLU A 525 24.77 -2.42 -50.81
CA GLU A 525 24.79 -1.10 -51.46
C GLU A 525 23.53 -0.28 -51.11
N LEU A 526 22.37 -0.93 -50.96
CA LEU A 526 21.11 -0.27 -50.55
C LEU A 526 21.13 0.26 -49.10
N LEU A 527 22.00 -0.29 -48.25
CA LEU A 527 22.21 0.17 -46.87
C LEU A 527 23.22 1.32 -46.76
N ALA A 528 24.05 1.55 -47.78
CA ALA A 528 25.05 2.62 -47.78
C ALA A 528 24.46 4.00 -48.14
N ASP A 529 23.37 4.02 -48.94
CA ASP A 529 22.64 5.25 -49.31
C ASP A 529 21.65 5.73 -48.23
N LEU A 530 21.52 5.01 -47.11
CA LEU A 530 20.68 5.36 -45.96
C LEU A 530 21.42 6.09 -44.84
N ILE A 531 22.65 6.55 -45.10
CA ILE A 531 23.39 7.43 -44.20
C ILE A 531 23.04 8.88 -44.58
N ASP A 532 22.05 9.41 -43.86
CA ASP A 532 21.60 10.80 -43.95
C ASP A 532 22.78 11.79 -43.92
N GLU A 533 22.74 12.77 -44.82
CA GLU A 533 23.55 13.99 -44.73
C GLU A 533 23.31 14.66 -43.36
N PRO A 534 24.34 15.25 -42.72
CA PRO A 534 24.15 15.91 -41.44
C PRO A 534 23.19 17.09 -41.60
N GLU A 535 21.94 16.90 -41.17
CA GLU A 535 20.99 17.99 -40.95
C GLU A 535 21.71 19.11 -40.22
N ALA A 536 21.67 20.33 -40.77
CA ALA A 536 22.20 21.51 -40.13
C ALA A 536 21.59 21.61 -38.73
N THR A 537 22.38 21.25 -37.71
CA THR A 537 21.92 21.15 -36.32
C THR A 537 21.30 22.47 -35.92
N ALA A 538 19.98 22.47 -35.73
CA ALA A 538 19.25 23.61 -35.20
C ALA A 538 19.94 24.08 -33.92
N CYS A 539 20.19 25.39 -33.81
CA CYS A 539 20.86 25.97 -32.65
C CYS A 539 20.04 25.65 -31.40
N LYS A 540 20.58 24.82 -30.50
CA LYS A 540 19.85 24.26 -29.33
C LYS A 540 19.32 25.36 -28.38
N LEU A 541 19.85 26.58 -28.48
CA LEU A 541 19.52 27.73 -27.65
C LEU A 541 18.34 28.57 -28.17
N GLU A 542 17.79 28.27 -29.35
CA GLU A 542 16.65 29.03 -29.86
C GLU A 542 15.39 28.83 -28.97
N GLY A 543 14.92 29.93 -28.40
CA GLY A 543 13.76 29.95 -27.49
C GLY A 543 14.05 29.47 -26.06
N ILE A 544 15.31 29.22 -25.70
CA ILE A 544 15.70 28.89 -24.32
C ILE A 544 15.76 30.18 -23.50
N ARG A 545 15.14 30.19 -22.31
CA ARG A 545 15.18 31.29 -21.34
C ARG A 545 16.14 31.02 -20.19
N GLU A 546 16.35 29.75 -19.86
CA GLU A 546 17.16 29.36 -18.71
C GLU A 546 17.87 28.03 -18.96
N VAL A 547 19.11 27.92 -18.50
CA VAL A 547 19.91 26.69 -18.49
C VAL A 547 20.27 26.36 -17.05
N ILE A 548 19.96 25.13 -16.63
CA ILE A 548 20.14 24.67 -15.25
C ILE A 548 21.14 23.52 -15.22
N TRP A 549 22.23 23.67 -14.48
CA TRP A 549 23.16 22.58 -14.16
C TRP A 549 22.83 21.97 -12.80
N THR A 550 22.61 20.67 -12.72
CA THR A 550 22.28 19.98 -11.46
C THR A 550 23.48 19.21 -10.91
N ALA A 551 23.98 19.62 -9.74
CA ALA A 551 25.06 18.95 -9.00
C ALA A 551 24.53 18.00 -7.91
N ASP A 552 25.14 16.81 -7.74
CA ASP A 552 24.75 15.83 -6.72
C ASP A 552 25.43 16.05 -5.34
N ARG A 553 24.97 15.29 -4.35
CA ARG A 553 24.92 15.52 -2.90
C ARG A 553 26.26 15.40 -2.18
N GLY A 554 26.69 16.50 -1.57
CA GLY A 554 27.65 16.44 -0.45
C GLY A 554 28.35 17.74 -0.12
N MET A 555 28.36 18.71 -1.04
CA MET A 555 29.09 19.97 -0.86
C MET A 555 28.19 21.05 -0.24
N PRO A 556 28.61 21.74 0.84
CA PRO A 556 27.86 22.87 1.38
C PRO A 556 27.79 24.02 0.37
N MET A 557 26.72 24.81 0.41
CA MET A 557 26.45 25.87 -0.59
C MET A 557 27.60 26.87 -0.73
N GLU A 558 28.27 27.19 0.38
CA GLU A 558 29.40 28.10 0.42
C GLU A 558 30.63 27.57 -0.35
N GLU A 559 30.80 26.25 -0.42
CA GLU A 559 31.86 25.62 -1.21
C GLU A 559 31.46 25.53 -2.68
N VAL A 560 30.20 25.19 -2.95
CA VAL A 560 29.64 25.21 -4.31
C VAL A 560 29.79 26.59 -4.93
N GLU A 561 29.40 27.65 -4.22
CA GLU A 561 29.52 29.04 -4.69
C GLU A 561 30.98 29.43 -4.96
N LYS A 562 31.92 29.09 -4.05
CA LYS A 562 33.36 29.38 -4.24
C LYS A 562 33.95 28.71 -5.48
N VAL A 563 33.48 27.50 -5.79
CA VAL A 563 33.99 26.69 -6.90
C VAL A 563 33.37 27.13 -8.23
N ILE A 564 32.09 27.49 -8.21
CA ILE A 564 31.30 27.79 -9.40
C ILE A 564 31.42 29.25 -9.83
N TRP A 565 31.47 30.20 -8.88
CA TRP A 565 31.50 31.64 -9.17
C TRP A 565 32.61 32.07 -10.15
N PRO A 566 33.85 31.54 -10.08
CA PRO A 566 34.89 31.88 -11.06
C PRO A 566 34.55 31.51 -12.50
N VAL A 567 33.69 30.51 -12.73
CA VAL A 567 33.27 30.10 -14.09
C VAL A 567 32.41 31.17 -14.76
N PHE A 568 31.65 31.92 -13.96
CA PHE A 568 30.70 32.94 -14.43
C PHE A 568 31.26 34.37 -14.44
N GLN A 569 32.53 34.57 -14.05
CA GLN A 569 33.19 35.89 -14.09
C GLN A 569 33.76 36.28 -15.46
N GLU A 570 33.70 35.37 -16.44
CA GLU A 570 34.15 35.67 -17.80
C GLU A 570 33.05 36.38 -18.60
N ASP A 571 33.46 37.31 -19.44
CA ASP A 571 32.57 37.97 -20.40
C ASP A 571 32.25 36.98 -21.53
N PHE A 572 31.00 36.49 -21.54
CA PHE A 572 30.47 35.72 -22.65
C PHE A 572 29.79 36.67 -23.65
N GLU A 573 30.07 36.49 -24.94
CA GLU A 573 29.40 37.19 -26.02
C GLU A 573 28.66 36.18 -26.90
N GLY A 574 27.36 36.39 -27.09
CA GLY A 574 26.56 35.54 -27.95
C GLY A 574 25.18 36.11 -28.25
N PRO A 575 24.48 35.56 -29.26
CA PRO A 575 23.22 36.12 -29.74
C PRO A 575 22.02 35.81 -28.83
N HIS A 576 22.16 34.90 -27.86
CA HIS A 576 21.06 34.46 -26.99
C HIS A 576 21.20 35.03 -25.58
N THR A 577 20.12 35.60 -25.06
CA THR A 577 20.03 36.05 -23.66
C THR A 577 19.42 34.95 -22.81
N VAL A 578 20.19 34.36 -21.90
CA VAL A 578 19.79 33.17 -21.13
C VAL A 578 20.10 33.38 -19.65
N ASN A 579 19.18 32.98 -18.77
CA ASN A 579 19.44 32.90 -17.33
C ASN A 579 20.23 31.64 -17.00
N LEU A 580 21.33 31.77 -16.26
CA LEU A 580 22.18 30.64 -15.91
C LEU A 580 21.97 30.30 -14.44
N THR A 581 21.56 29.06 -14.15
CA THR A 581 21.23 28.64 -12.79
C THR A 581 21.98 27.35 -12.46
N VAL A 582 22.49 27.24 -11.23
CA VAL A 582 23.00 25.97 -10.70
C VAL A 582 22.08 25.46 -9.60
N ARG A 583 21.67 24.20 -9.71
CA ARG A 583 20.88 23.49 -8.72
C ARG A 583 21.76 22.48 -7.99
N ALA A 584 21.92 22.62 -6.69
CA ALA A 584 22.68 21.67 -5.86
C ALA A 584 21.76 20.98 -4.85
N TRP A 585 22.03 19.70 -4.56
CA TRP A 585 21.32 18.97 -3.51
C TRP A 585 22.08 19.01 -2.19
N ILE A 586 21.61 19.82 -1.24
CA ILE A 586 22.21 20.00 0.08
C ILE A 586 21.25 19.47 1.12
N ASP A 587 21.71 18.51 1.94
CA ASP A 587 20.91 17.87 3.00
C ASP A 587 19.54 17.33 2.53
N GLY A 588 19.48 16.87 1.28
CA GLY A 588 18.26 16.33 0.67
C GLY A 588 17.24 17.37 0.20
N CYS A 589 17.61 18.66 0.15
CA CYS A 589 16.88 19.75 -0.48
C CYS A 589 17.61 20.22 -1.74
N ALA A 590 16.86 20.54 -2.81
CA ALA A 590 17.43 21.24 -3.96
C ALA A 590 17.49 22.73 -3.62
N SER A 591 18.68 23.31 -3.68
CA SER A 591 18.94 24.74 -3.58
C SER A 591 19.38 25.23 -4.93
N GLU A 592 18.75 26.30 -5.42
CA GLU A 592 19.08 26.92 -6.69
C GLU A 592 19.87 28.21 -6.43
N PHE A 593 20.92 28.39 -7.23
CA PHE A 593 21.78 29.56 -7.22
C PHE A 593 21.69 30.23 -8.59
N ASP A 594 21.05 31.40 -8.61
CA ASP A 594 20.94 32.24 -9.80
C ASP A 594 22.29 32.90 -10.08
N CYS A 595 22.94 32.49 -11.16
CA CYS A 595 24.23 33.05 -11.58
C CYS A 595 24.05 34.35 -12.39
N GLY A 596 22.82 34.65 -12.81
CA GLY A 596 22.47 35.84 -13.58
C GLY A 596 22.17 35.57 -15.06
N VAL A 597 21.88 36.67 -15.76
CA VAL A 597 21.52 36.66 -17.18
C VAL A 597 22.74 36.99 -18.03
N PHE A 598 23.06 36.11 -18.98
CA PHE A 598 24.24 36.24 -19.85
C PHE A 598 23.86 36.22 -21.33
N HIS A 599 24.72 36.83 -22.15
CA HIS A 599 24.67 36.73 -23.60
C HIS A 599 25.60 35.60 -24.06
N VAL A 600 25.02 34.48 -24.49
CA VAL A 600 25.77 33.24 -24.74
C VAL A 600 25.46 32.67 -26.13
N ASP A 601 26.42 31.96 -26.69
CA ASP A 601 26.23 31.03 -27.80
C ASP A 601 26.40 29.58 -27.32
N GLN A 602 26.26 28.61 -28.22
CA GLN A 602 26.40 27.20 -27.84
C GLN A 602 27.82 26.88 -27.33
N ALA A 603 28.85 27.51 -27.90
CA ALA A 603 30.23 27.30 -27.50
C ALA A 603 30.50 27.79 -26.06
N ALA A 604 29.87 28.90 -25.66
CA ALA A 604 29.89 29.40 -24.30
C ALA A 604 29.23 28.42 -23.32
N ILE A 605 28.05 27.90 -23.65
CA ILE A 605 27.35 26.89 -22.82
C ILE A 605 28.17 25.59 -22.70
N ASP A 606 28.78 25.13 -23.78
CA ASP A 606 29.64 23.93 -23.78
C ASP A 606 30.91 24.16 -22.94
N THR A 607 31.48 25.37 -22.99
CA THR A 607 32.64 25.78 -22.18
C THR A 607 32.29 25.82 -20.70
N ILE A 608 31.15 26.42 -20.33
CA ILE A 608 30.65 26.46 -18.95
C ILE A 608 30.40 25.04 -18.44
N THR A 609 29.71 24.22 -19.24
CA THR A 609 29.42 22.81 -18.92
C THR A 609 30.72 22.02 -18.69
N SER A 610 31.72 22.17 -19.56
CA SER A 610 33.01 21.49 -19.41
C SER A 610 33.77 21.92 -18.15
N ARG A 611 33.72 23.20 -17.80
CA ARG A 611 34.38 23.73 -16.59
C ARG A 611 33.66 23.29 -15.32
N LEU A 612 32.33 23.37 -15.30
CA LEU A 612 31.52 22.86 -14.21
C LEU A 612 31.76 21.36 -14.01
N GLY A 613 31.89 20.57 -15.08
CA GLY A 613 32.21 19.14 -14.98
C GLY A 613 33.60 18.80 -14.44
N LYS A 614 34.53 19.76 -14.35
CA LYS A 614 35.81 19.55 -13.63
C LYS A 614 35.68 19.73 -12.12
N HIS A 615 34.58 20.33 -11.69
CA HIS A 615 34.35 20.83 -10.35
C HIS A 615 33.16 20.16 -9.66
N LEU A 616 32.20 19.71 -10.45
CA LEU A 616 31.04 18.90 -10.08
C LEU A 616 31.35 17.47 -10.52
N ASP A 617 31.02 16.48 -9.69
CA ASP A 617 31.28 15.06 -9.94
C ASP A 617 30.78 14.60 -11.33
N ASP A 618 31.31 13.47 -11.84
CA ASP A 618 31.12 12.92 -13.20
C ASP A 618 29.64 12.71 -13.65
N TYR A 619 28.66 12.94 -12.78
CA TYR A 619 27.23 12.82 -13.03
C TYR A 619 26.50 14.14 -12.72
N PHE A 620 26.57 15.12 -13.61
CA PHE A 620 25.72 16.32 -13.55
C PHE A 620 24.85 16.43 -14.80
N ASP A 621 23.57 16.78 -14.60
CA ASP A 621 22.58 16.92 -15.66
C ASP A 621 22.42 18.39 -16.08
N VAL A 622 22.20 18.65 -17.38
CA VAL A 622 21.91 19.99 -17.93
C VAL A 622 20.48 20.04 -18.46
N GLU A 623 19.66 20.92 -17.87
CA GLU A 623 18.27 21.15 -18.30
C GLU A 623 18.17 22.47 -19.08
N TYR A 624 17.43 22.46 -20.20
CA TYR A 624 17.14 23.64 -21.02
C TYR A 624 15.66 24.01 -20.90
N ILE A 625 15.37 25.19 -20.35
CA ILE A 625 13.99 25.67 -20.11
C ILE A 625 13.61 26.70 -21.17
N ARG A 626 12.45 26.50 -21.83
CA ARG A 626 11.89 27.36 -22.90
C ARG A 626 10.85 28.35 -22.40
#